data_AF-E8N347-F1
#
_entry.id   AF-E8N347-F1
#
_cell.length_a   1.000
_cell.length_b   1.000
_cell.length_c   1.000
_cell.angle_alpha   90.00
_cell.angle_beta   90.00
_cell.angle_gamma   90.00
#
_symmetry.space_group_name_H-M   'P 1'
#
loop_
_entity.id
_entity.type
_entity.pdbx_description
1 polymer ?
#
loop_
_entity_poly.entity_id
_entity_poly.type
_entity_poly.pdbx_seq_one_letter_code
_entity_poly.pdbx_strand_id
1 'polypeptide(L)'
;MRTVRFLFFLLSIAAGIGLGLAYGWLIKPPDPTQLTPQVLRADFKADYVLMVAQVYQRDQNLAQAVQRLSRLDPQSPARAVAEALLTARDLQYDPADLQVMSDLARALQMLETPAVPTGEAAP
;
A
#
# COMPACT_ATOMS: atom_id res chain seq x y z
N MET A 1 -6.45 44.21 38.81
CA MET A 1 -6.41 44.75 37.43
C MET A 1 -5.43 44.04 36.48
N ARG A 2 -4.37 43.34 36.95
CA ARG A 2 -3.41 42.64 36.07
C ARG A 2 -3.94 41.30 35.50
N THR A 3 -4.64 40.52 36.31
CA THR A 3 -5.18 39.19 35.94
C THR A 3 -6.23 39.25 34.84
N VAL A 4 -7.09 40.27 34.87
CA VAL A 4 -8.13 40.49 33.85
C VAL A 4 -7.50 40.76 32.47
N ARG A 5 -6.37 41.48 32.43
CA ARG A 5 -5.65 41.78 31.19
C ARG A 5 -4.97 40.54 30.60
N PHE A 6 -4.45 39.66 31.46
CA PHE A 6 -3.95 38.34 31.06
C PHE A 6 -5.06 37.43 30.55
N LEU A 7 -6.25 37.46 31.16
CA LEU A 7 -7.39 36.67 30.73
C LEU A 7 -7.84 37.05 29.31
N PHE A 8 -7.95 38.36 29.02
CA PHE A 8 -8.27 38.84 27.67
C PHE A 8 -7.20 38.50 26.64
N PHE A 9 -5.93 38.51 27.03
CA PHE A 9 -4.83 38.09 26.16
C PHE A 9 -4.94 36.60 25.80
N LEU A 10 -5.18 35.73 26.79
CA LEU A 10 -5.39 34.30 26.55
C LEU A 10 -6.64 34.04 25.69
N LEU A 11 -7.72 34.77 25.95
CA LEU A 11 -8.98 34.66 25.20
C LEU A 11 -8.79 35.00 23.72
N SER A 12 -7.99 36.05 23.42
CA SER A 12 -7.68 36.44 22.04
C SER A 12 -6.87 35.37 21.31
N ILE A 13 -5.90 34.74 21.98
CA ILE A 13 -5.14 33.62 21.42
C ILE A 13 -6.04 32.41 21.17
N ALA A 14 -6.87 32.05 22.16
CA ALA A 14 -7.81 30.94 22.04
C ALA A 14 -8.82 31.17 20.89
N ALA A 15 -9.31 32.39 20.73
CA ALA A 15 -10.16 32.78 19.62
C ALA A 15 -9.44 32.66 18.27
N GLY A 16 -8.19 33.12 18.17
CA GLY A 16 -7.37 32.98 16.97
C GLY A 16 -7.09 31.52 16.59
N ILE A 17 -6.77 30.68 17.57
CA ILE A 17 -6.58 29.23 17.39
C ILE A 17 -7.89 28.57 16.96
N GLY A 18 -9.00 28.90 17.63
CA GLY A 18 -10.32 28.36 17.30
C GLY A 18 -10.76 28.73 15.89
N LEU A 19 -10.56 29.97 15.48
CA LEU A 19 -10.85 30.45 14.13
C LEU A 19 -9.92 29.81 13.09
N GLY A 20 -8.62 29.68 13.38
CA GLY A 20 -7.66 29.04 12.49
C GLY A 20 -7.96 27.54 12.27
N LEU A 21 -8.32 26.83 13.34
CA LEU A 21 -8.76 25.43 13.26
C LEU A 21 -10.08 25.29 12.51
N ALA A 22 -11.08 26.11 12.83
CA ALA A 22 -12.36 26.11 12.13
C ALA A 22 -12.18 26.39 10.64
N TYR A 23 -11.33 27.35 10.28
CA TYR A 23 -11.00 27.67 8.89
C TYR A 23 -10.27 26.51 8.20
N GLY A 24 -9.26 25.94 8.87
CA GLY A 24 -8.49 24.80 8.36
C GLY A 24 -9.33 23.56 8.11
N TRP A 25 -10.30 23.27 8.97
CA TRP A 25 -11.19 22.11 8.84
C TRP A 25 -12.37 22.34 7.89
N LEU A 26 -12.95 23.55 7.84
CA LEU A 26 -14.19 23.80 7.08
C LEU A 26 -13.94 24.08 5.59
N ILE A 27 -12.76 24.61 5.23
CA ILE A 27 -12.44 25.04 3.85
C ILE A 27 -11.58 24.01 3.12
N LYS A 28 -10.77 23.25 3.84
CA LYS A 28 -10.14 22.02 3.35
C LYS A 28 -10.42 20.89 4.34
N PRO A 29 -11.62 20.29 4.33
CA PRO A 29 -11.79 19.02 4.99
C PRO A 29 -10.70 18.07 4.48
N PRO A 30 -9.98 17.34 5.35
CA PRO A 30 -9.03 16.34 4.89
C PRO A 30 -9.83 15.29 4.11
N ASP A 31 -9.58 15.22 2.81
CA ASP A 31 -10.29 14.33 1.91
C ASP A 31 -10.15 12.87 2.39
N PRO A 32 -11.25 12.18 2.74
CA PRO A 32 -11.20 10.77 3.14
C PRO A 32 -10.86 9.84 1.97
N THR A 33 -10.74 10.37 0.75
CA THR A 33 -10.33 9.64 -0.46
C THR A 33 -8.85 9.25 -0.48
N GLN A 34 -8.05 9.68 0.50
CA GLN A 34 -6.65 9.25 0.70
C GLN A 34 -6.50 8.05 1.66
N LEU A 35 -7.60 7.42 2.08
CA LEU A 35 -7.61 6.27 3.00
C LEU A 35 -7.83 4.93 2.29
N THR A 36 -7.86 4.89 0.96
CA THR A 36 -7.92 3.66 0.18
C THR A 36 -6.52 3.02 0.07
N PRO A 37 -6.37 1.69 0.20
CA PRO A 37 -5.10 0.97 0.01
C PRO A 37 -4.41 1.22 -1.33
N GLN A 38 -5.15 1.76 -2.30
CA GLN A 38 -4.68 2.13 -3.63
C GLN A 38 -3.81 3.41 -3.62
N VAL A 39 -4.01 4.31 -2.66
CA VAL A 39 -3.27 5.58 -2.47
C VAL A 39 -2.08 5.39 -1.51
N LEU A 40 -1.88 4.18 -0.99
CA LEU A 40 -0.73 3.85 -0.17
C LEU A 40 0.56 4.13 -0.98
N ARG A 41 1.52 4.86 -0.37
CA ARG A 41 2.82 5.13 -1.02
C ARG A 41 3.41 3.82 -1.54
N ALA A 42 4.04 3.88 -2.71
CA ALA A 42 4.63 2.71 -3.36
C ALA A 42 5.48 1.88 -2.38
N ASP A 43 6.21 2.54 -1.49
CA ASP A 43 7.03 1.94 -0.43
C ASP A 43 6.23 0.98 0.47
N PHE A 44 5.06 1.41 0.96
CA PHE A 44 4.21 0.56 1.80
C PHE A 44 3.53 -0.58 1.01
N LYS A 45 3.29 -0.38 -0.29
CA LYS A 45 2.82 -1.46 -1.16
C LYS A 45 3.92 -2.52 -1.31
N ALA A 46 5.16 -2.10 -1.47
CA ALA A 46 6.32 -2.98 -1.50
C ALA A 46 6.47 -3.76 -0.19
N ASP A 47 6.34 -3.10 0.96
CA ASP A 47 6.36 -3.77 2.28
C ASP A 47 5.24 -4.81 2.43
N TYR A 48 4.02 -4.47 2.00
CA TYR A 48 2.91 -5.42 2.04
C TYR A 48 3.15 -6.64 1.16
N VAL A 49 3.64 -6.42 -0.08
CA VAL A 49 3.99 -7.51 -0.99
C VAL A 49 5.11 -8.36 -0.41
N LEU A 50 6.14 -7.77 0.18
CA LEU A 50 7.22 -8.48 0.85
C LEU A 50 6.67 -9.38 1.98
N MET A 51 5.78 -8.85 2.82
CA MET A 51 5.16 -9.62 3.89
C MET A 51 4.35 -10.80 3.34
N VAL A 52 3.59 -10.60 2.26
CA VAL A 52 2.85 -11.69 1.61
C VAL A 52 3.83 -12.72 1.01
N ALA A 53 4.93 -12.29 0.41
CA ALA A 53 5.95 -13.15 -0.17
C ALA A 53 6.68 -14.00 0.89
N GLN A 54 7.01 -13.41 2.04
CA GLN A 54 7.60 -14.14 3.17
C GLN A 54 6.64 -15.19 3.74
N VAL A 55 5.35 -14.86 3.87
CA VAL A 55 4.36 -15.86 4.32
C VAL A 55 4.17 -16.95 3.26
N TYR A 56 4.16 -16.60 1.97
CA TYR A 56 4.12 -17.58 0.89
C TYR A 56 5.34 -18.52 0.93
N GLN A 57 6.54 -18.00 1.17
CA GLN A 57 7.75 -18.82 1.26
C GLN A 57 7.62 -19.90 2.35
N ARG A 58 7.01 -19.55 3.49
CA ARG A 58 6.81 -20.47 4.62
C ARG A 58 5.65 -21.45 4.39
N ASP A 59 4.51 -20.95 3.94
CA ASP A 59 3.26 -21.72 3.87
C ASP A 59 3.07 -22.41 2.51
N GLN A 60 3.83 -22.00 1.47
CA GLN A 60 3.79 -22.45 0.06
C GLN A 60 2.37 -22.41 -0.57
N ASN A 61 1.46 -21.63 0.02
CA ASN A 61 0.07 -21.56 -0.39
C ASN A 61 -0.17 -20.35 -1.31
N LEU A 62 -0.06 -20.58 -2.62
CA LEU A 62 -0.19 -19.54 -3.64
C LEU A 62 -1.61 -18.94 -3.67
N ALA A 63 -2.65 -19.75 -3.45
CA ALA A 63 -4.04 -19.28 -3.46
C ALA A 63 -4.31 -18.24 -2.34
N GLN A 64 -3.74 -18.47 -1.15
CA GLN A 64 -3.82 -17.48 -0.08
C GLN A 64 -3.01 -16.22 -0.37
N ALA A 65 -1.84 -16.36 -1.01
CA ALA A 65 -1.05 -15.20 -1.42
C ALA A 65 -1.82 -14.33 -2.43
N VAL A 66 -2.45 -14.95 -3.43
CA VAL A 66 -3.33 -14.26 -4.40
C VAL A 66 -4.49 -13.56 -3.71
N GLN A 67 -5.17 -14.21 -2.76
CA GLN A 67 -6.29 -13.60 -2.03
C GLN A 67 -5.86 -12.38 -1.19
N ARG A 68 -4.62 -12.35 -0.71
CA ARG A 68 -4.08 -11.19 0.02
C ARG A 68 -3.70 -10.08 -0.95
N LEU A 69 -3.00 -10.42 -2.05
CA LEU A 69 -2.62 -9.47 -3.09
C LEU A 69 -3.81 -8.85 -3.82
N SER A 70 -4.92 -9.57 -3.97
CA SER A 70 -6.15 -9.04 -4.58
C SER A 70 -6.81 -7.93 -3.75
N ARG A 71 -6.42 -7.75 -2.48
CA ARG A 71 -6.83 -6.60 -1.66
C ARG A 71 -6.04 -5.34 -2.03
N LEU A 72 -4.84 -5.51 -2.58
CA LEU A 72 -3.96 -4.42 -3.02
C LEU A 72 -4.30 -4.01 -4.46
N ASP A 73 -4.36 -4.98 -5.37
CA ASP A 73 -4.83 -4.80 -6.75
C ASP A 73 -5.76 -5.96 -7.14
N PRO A 74 -7.08 -5.73 -7.21
CA PRO A 74 -8.04 -6.76 -7.61
C PRO A 74 -7.91 -7.20 -9.08
N GLN A 75 -7.27 -6.40 -9.94
CA GLN A 75 -7.22 -6.66 -11.38
C GLN A 75 -6.05 -7.55 -11.77
N SER A 76 -4.87 -7.35 -11.18
CA SER A 76 -3.70 -8.20 -11.42
C SER A 76 -2.78 -8.27 -10.20
N PRO A 77 -2.89 -9.35 -9.40
CA PRO A 77 -1.97 -9.63 -8.32
C PRO A 77 -0.50 -9.69 -8.80
N ALA A 78 -0.24 -10.24 -9.99
CA ALA A 78 1.10 -10.32 -10.55
C ALA A 78 1.68 -8.94 -10.90
N ARG A 79 0.86 -8.04 -11.46
CA ARG A 79 1.26 -6.66 -11.73
C ARG A 79 1.61 -5.92 -10.44
N ALA A 80 0.80 -6.09 -9.39
CA ALA A 80 1.07 -5.48 -8.08
C ALA A 80 2.43 -5.94 -7.51
N VAL A 81 2.77 -7.21 -7.65
CA VAL A 81 4.10 -7.73 -7.23
C VAL A 81 5.22 -7.17 -8.09
N ALA A 82 5.02 -7.05 -9.42
CA ALA A 82 6.02 -6.50 -10.32
C ALA A 82 6.32 -5.01 -10.02
N GLU A 83 5.28 -4.21 -9.80
CA GLU A 83 5.42 -2.81 -9.41
C GLU A 83 6.12 -2.66 -8.04
N ALA A 84 5.73 -3.49 -7.07
CA ALA A 84 6.40 -3.56 -5.76
C ALA A 84 7.89 -3.94 -5.87
N LEU A 85 8.25 -4.83 -6.79
CA LEU A 85 9.64 -5.24 -7.00
C LEU A 85 10.51 -4.09 -7.54
N LEU A 86 9.95 -3.27 -8.43
CA LEU A 86 10.62 -2.07 -8.95
C LEU A 86 10.84 -1.07 -7.83
N THR A 87 9.79 -0.80 -7.03
CA THR A 87 9.91 0.10 -5.88
C THR A 87 10.90 -0.41 -4.84
N ALA A 88 10.90 -1.70 -4.52
CA ALA A 88 11.85 -2.28 -3.56
C ALA A 88 13.31 -2.15 -4.04
N ARG A 89 13.56 -2.21 -5.36
CA ARG A 89 14.89 -1.94 -5.93
C ARG A 89 15.27 -0.46 -5.81
N ASP A 90 14.35 0.45 -6.11
CA ASP A 90 14.58 1.90 -6.00
C ASP A 90 14.87 2.32 -4.55
N LEU A 91 14.22 1.66 -3.60
CA LEU A 91 14.43 1.84 -2.15
C LEU A 91 15.59 1.01 -1.57
N GLN A 92 16.32 0.26 -2.40
CA GLN A 92 17.51 -0.51 -2.02
C GLN A 92 17.25 -1.56 -0.93
N TYR A 93 16.16 -2.33 -1.07
CA TYR A 93 15.84 -3.44 -0.15
C TYR A 93 16.94 -4.51 -0.16
N ASP A 94 16.97 -5.33 0.90
CA ASP A 94 17.95 -6.41 1.02
C ASP A 94 17.84 -7.38 -0.18
N PRO A 95 18.98 -7.85 -0.75
CA PRO A 95 18.97 -8.83 -1.83
C PRO A 95 18.16 -10.10 -1.52
N ALA A 96 18.14 -10.54 -0.26
CA ALA A 96 17.34 -11.69 0.17
C ALA A 96 15.84 -11.40 0.04
N ASP A 97 15.39 -10.23 0.47
CA ASP A 97 13.98 -9.82 0.37
C ASP A 97 13.54 -9.67 -1.09
N LEU A 98 14.40 -9.08 -1.93
CA LEU A 98 14.17 -9.01 -3.38
C LEU A 98 14.01 -10.41 -3.99
N GLN A 99 14.81 -11.39 -3.54
CA GLN A 99 14.71 -12.77 -4.00
C GLN A 99 13.38 -13.43 -3.59
N VAL A 100 12.95 -13.23 -2.34
CA VAL A 100 11.65 -13.75 -1.85
C VAL A 100 10.48 -13.18 -2.66
N MET A 101 10.48 -11.87 -2.93
CA MET A 101 9.46 -11.24 -3.77
C MET A 101 9.51 -11.75 -5.22
N SER A 102 10.71 -12.02 -5.74
CA SER A 102 10.91 -12.55 -7.10
C SER A 102 10.36 -13.96 -7.26
N ASP A 103 10.52 -14.80 -6.23
CA ASP A 103 10.00 -16.16 -6.23
C ASP A 103 8.46 -16.18 -6.20
N LEU A 104 7.84 -15.27 -5.43
CA LEU A 104 6.39 -15.07 -5.49
C LEU A 104 5.93 -14.60 -6.87
N ALA A 105 6.64 -13.64 -7.49
CA ALA A 105 6.31 -13.15 -8.83
C ALA A 105 6.32 -14.27 -9.88
N ARG A 106 7.33 -15.15 -9.83
CA ARG A 106 7.45 -16.31 -10.72
C ARG A 106 6.29 -17.30 -10.52
N ALA A 107 5.93 -17.58 -9.27
CA ALA A 107 4.82 -18.48 -8.95
C ALA A 107 3.48 -17.94 -9.51
N LEU A 108 3.25 -16.62 -9.42
CA LEU A 108 2.06 -15.98 -9.98
C LEU A 108 2.02 -16.03 -11.51
N GLN A 109 3.14 -15.82 -12.19
CA GLN A 109 3.23 -15.93 -13.66
C GLN A 109 2.91 -17.33 -14.18
N MET A 110 3.32 -18.37 -13.43
CA MET A 110 3.00 -19.76 -13.75
C MET A 110 1.49 -20.05 -13.58
N LEU A 111 0.81 -19.36 -12.66
CA LEU A 111 -0.63 -19.49 -12.44
C LEU A 111 -1.45 -18.77 -13.52
N GLU A 112 -1.01 -17.57 -13.94
CA GLU A 112 -1.66 -16.77 -14.97
C GLU A 112 -1.43 -17.31 -16.39
N THR A 113 -0.46 -18.20 -16.59
CA THR A 113 -0.28 -18.96 -17.83
C THR A 113 -1.11 -20.24 -17.74
N PRO A 114 -2.34 -20.29 -18.29
CA PRO A 114 -2.93 -21.60 -18.51
C PRO A 114 -2.04 -22.27 -19.54
N ALA A 115 -1.51 -23.45 -19.22
CA ALA A 115 -1.13 -24.38 -20.27
C ALA A 115 -2.32 -24.44 -21.24
N VAL A 116 -2.19 -23.88 -22.43
CA VAL A 116 -3.04 -24.20 -23.56
C VAL A 116 -2.59 -25.60 -23.97
N PRO A 117 -3.31 -26.68 -23.61
CA PRO A 117 -3.02 -27.98 -24.14
C PRO A 117 -3.81 -28.07 -25.45
N THR A 118 -3.31 -27.45 -26.52
CA THR A 118 -3.80 -27.83 -27.86
C THR A 118 -2.98 -29.04 -28.31
N GLY A 119 -3.24 -30.17 -27.66
CA GLY A 119 -2.96 -31.47 -28.26
C GLY A 119 -4.16 -31.86 -29.11
N GLU A 120 -4.20 -31.46 -30.37
CA GLU A 120 -4.89 -32.10 -31.51
C GLU A 120 -4.75 -31.14 -32.73
N ALA A 121 -4.21 -31.49 -33.89
CA ALA A 121 -3.92 -32.79 -34.48
C ALA A 121 -2.71 -32.71 -35.44
N ALA A 122 -1.79 -33.67 -35.31
CA ALA A 122 -1.18 -34.35 -36.45
C ALA A 122 -1.98 -35.67 -36.61
N PRO A 123 -2.09 -36.32 -37.79
CA PRO A 123 -1.16 -36.33 -38.93
C PRO A 123 -1.54 -35.48 -40.15
#